data_AF-A0A3D1BRJ7-F1
#
_entry.id   AF-A0A3D1BRJ7-F1
#
_cell.length_a   1.000
_cell.length_b   1.000
_cell.length_c   1.000
_cell.angle_alpha   90.00
_cell.angle_beta   90.00
_cell.angle_gamma   90.00
#
_symmetry.space_group_name_H-M   'P 1'
#
loop_
_entity.id
_entity.type
_entity.pdbx_description
1 polymer ?
#
loop_
_entity_poly.entity_id
_entity_poly.type
_entity_poly.pdbx_seq_one_letter_code
_entity_poly.pdbx_strand_id
1 'polypeptide(L)'
;MKGFPPCILVQGCVTFEVLSINQNYKIMFDLFYKGGPLFMGILTLLFFIILAIALYNLVIILRGDFKDINETRNKLKYIKSLGLFAFVTGFLGQLLGLFNAFSAIEQAMEISPPILAGGLKISMITPIYGILILLFSYIFWIILDYMASRRNNGK
;
A
#
# COMPACT_ATOMS: atom_id res chain seq x y z
N MET A 1 53.03 8.81 9.49
CA MET A 1 52.79 9.37 10.83
C MET A 1 52.51 10.86 10.68
N LYS A 2 51.50 11.38 11.41
CA LYS A 2 51.03 12.78 11.51
C LYS A 2 50.23 13.26 10.28
N GLY A 3 49.00 13.76 10.34
CA GLY A 3 48.07 14.07 11.43
C GLY A 3 46.88 14.85 10.85
N PHE A 4 45.66 14.47 11.21
CA PHE A 4 44.52 15.42 11.34
C PHE A 4 44.86 16.42 12.48
N PRO A 5 44.21 17.61 12.70
CA PRO A 5 42.98 18.23 12.13
C PRO A 5 43.20 19.78 11.89
N PRO A 6 42.25 20.77 11.94
CA PRO A 6 40.80 20.75 12.16
C PRO A 6 39.92 21.73 11.30
N CYS A 7 38.60 21.62 11.47
CA CYS A 7 37.58 22.66 11.24
C CYS A 7 37.16 23.05 9.79
N ILE A 8 36.43 22.16 9.09
CA ILE A 8 35.32 22.58 8.19
C ILE A 8 34.14 21.62 8.42
N LEU A 9 33.55 21.68 9.60
CA LEU A 9 32.17 21.22 9.84
C LEU A 9 31.35 22.47 10.09
N VAL A 10 30.06 22.47 9.67
CA VAL A 10 28.97 23.45 9.96
C VAL A 10 28.35 24.15 8.72
N GLN A 11 28.66 23.76 7.47
CA GLN A 11 27.82 24.18 6.31
C GLN A 11 27.33 23.06 5.38
N GLY A 12 27.79 21.81 5.55
CA GLY A 12 27.40 20.68 4.70
C GLY A 12 26.32 19.75 5.26
N CYS A 13 25.86 19.95 6.51
CA CYS A 13 24.91 19.02 7.13
C CYS A 13 23.45 19.30 6.74
N VAL A 14 23.07 20.58 6.61
CA VAL A 14 21.66 20.97 6.37
C VAL A 14 21.23 20.72 4.91
N THR A 15 22.15 20.70 3.95
CA THR A 15 21.83 20.47 2.52
C THR A 15 21.74 18.99 2.12
N PHE A 16 22.27 18.07 2.92
CA PHE A 16 22.18 16.62 2.64
C PHE A 16 20.79 16.04 2.94
N GLU A 17 20.09 16.57 3.95
CA GLU A 17 18.71 16.16 4.26
C GLU A 17 17.69 16.65 3.22
N VAL A 18 17.80 17.89 2.71
CA VAL A 18 16.77 18.43 1.80
C VAL A 18 16.89 17.88 0.37
N LEU A 19 18.09 17.50 -0.07
CA LEU A 19 18.29 16.84 -1.38
C LEU A 19 17.90 15.36 -1.36
N SER A 20 17.99 14.68 -0.21
CA SER A 20 17.49 13.32 -0.04
C SER A 20 15.96 13.27 0.01
N ILE A 21 15.28 14.29 0.55
CA ILE A 21 13.80 14.37 0.50
C ILE A 21 13.29 14.55 -0.96
N ASN A 22 14.01 15.30 -1.81
CA ASN A 22 13.63 15.54 -3.21
C ASN A 22 13.91 14.33 -4.13
N GLN A 23 15.03 13.63 -3.90
CA GLN A 23 15.30 12.36 -4.57
C GLN A 23 14.35 11.25 -4.08
N ASN A 24 14.01 11.21 -2.79
CA ASN A 24 13.16 10.15 -2.23
C ASN A 24 11.74 10.15 -2.81
N TYR A 25 11.13 11.30 -3.13
CA TYR A 25 9.79 11.29 -3.76
C TYR A 25 9.83 10.86 -5.23
N LYS A 26 10.88 11.22 -5.99
CA LYS A 26 11.08 10.74 -7.37
C LYS A 26 11.39 9.24 -7.39
N ILE A 27 12.20 8.77 -6.45
CA ILE A 27 12.53 7.36 -6.24
C ILE A 27 11.27 6.57 -5.87
N MET A 28 10.36 7.10 -5.05
CA MET A 28 9.12 6.42 -4.66
C MET A 28 8.16 6.22 -5.85
N PHE A 29 8.00 7.24 -6.71
CA PHE A 29 7.21 7.15 -7.94
C PHE A 29 7.88 6.27 -9.00
N ASP A 30 9.21 6.30 -9.09
CA ASP A 30 9.99 5.46 -9.99
C ASP A 30 9.93 3.97 -9.56
N LEU A 31 9.87 3.69 -8.26
CA LEU A 31 9.59 2.35 -7.71
C LEU A 31 8.17 1.88 -8.03
N PHE A 32 7.17 2.77 -7.95
CA PHE A 32 5.78 2.50 -8.35
C PHE A 32 5.66 2.18 -9.84
N TYR A 33 6.40 2.90 -10.68
CA TYR A 33 6.43 2.71 -12.12
C TYR A 33 7.18 1.42 -12.52
N LYS A 34 8.21 1.05 -11.74
CA LYS A 34 8.97 -0.22 -11.92
C LYS A 34 8.23 -1.47 -11.45
N GLY A 35 7.32 -1.35 -10.48
CA GLY A 35 6.51 -2.47 -9.97
C GLY A 35 5.40 -2.97 -10.90
N GLY A 36 5.24 -2.35 -12.08
CA GLY A 36 4.22 -2.68 -13.06
C GLY A 36 3.03 -1.70 -12.96
N PRO A 37 2.87 -0.78 -13.93
CA PRO A 37 1.83 0.26 -13.88
C PRO A 37 0.41 -0.32 -13.90
N LEU A 38 0.21 -1.54 -14.41
CA LEU A 38 -1.11 -2.19 -14.43
C LEU A 38 -1.62 -2.55 -13.03
N PHE A 39 -0.81 -3.22 -12.20
CA PHE A 39 -1.24 -3.65 -10.87
C PHE A 39 -1.37 -2.48 -9.90
N MET A 40 -0.43 -1.54 -9.96
CA MET A 40 -0.51 -0.32 -9.16
C MET A 40 -1.69 0.58 -9.54
N GLY A 41 -2.05 0.65 -10.83
CA GLY A 41 -3.25 1.36 -11.28
C GLY A 41 -4.54 0.72 -10.76
N ILE A 42 -4.64 -0.61 -10.81
CA ILE A 42 -5.81 -1.33 -10.29
C ILE A 42 -5.92 -1.16 -8.76
N LEU A 43 -4.82 -1.28 -8.01
CA LEU A 43 -4.83 -1.12 -6.55
C LEU A 43 -5.22 0.30 -6.13
N THR A 44 -4.70 1.33 -6.79
CA THR A 44 -5.05 2.73 -6.48
C THR A 44 -6.52 3.01 -6.78
N LEU A 45 -7.06 2.49 -7.89
CA LEU A 45 -8.49 2.60 -8.21
C LEU A 45 -9.37 1.89 -7.17
N LEU A 46 -8.99 0.69 -6.74
CA LEU A 46 -9.64 -0.04 -5.64
C LEU A 46 -9.60 0.74 -4.34
N PHE A 47 -8.47 1.38 -4.02
CA PHE A 47 -8.34 2.21 -2.82
C PHE A 47 -9.33 3.37 -2.82
N PHE A 48 -9.48 4.08 -3.94
CA PHE A 48 -10.47 5.17 -4.05
C PHE A 48 -11.92 4.68 -3.93
N ILE A 49 -12.25 3.52 -4.49
CA ILE A 49 -13.60 2.91 -4.33
C ILE A 49 -13.86 2.57 -2.87
N ILE A 50 -12.92 1.90 -2.19
CA ILE A 50 -13.03 1.55 -0.77
C ILE A 50 -13.17 2.82 0.07
N LEU A 51 -12.37 3.85 -0.22
CA LEU A 51 -12.43 5.13 0.49
C LEU A 51 -13.80 5.81 0.31
N ALA A 52 -14.34 5.87 -0.90
CA ALA A 52 -15.65 6.46 -1.16
C ALA A 52 -16.77 5.72 -0.43
N ILE A 53 -16.76 4.38 -0.46
CA ILE A 53 -17.71 3.54 0.27
C ILE A 53 -17.58 3.74 1.77
N ALA A 54 -16.35 3.75 2.31
CA ALA A 54 -16.09 3.96 3.73
C ALA A 54 -16.60 5.33 4.20
N LEU A 55 -16.38 6.39 3.43
CA LEU A 55 -16.88 7.74 3.74
C LEU A 55 -18.41 7.82 3.68
N TYR A 56 -19.04 7.25 2.65
CA TYR A 56 -20.50 7.22 2.55
C TYR A 56 -21.14 6.48 3.74
N ASN A 57 -20.58 5.33 4.12
CA ASN A 57 -21.03 4.56 5.29
C ASN A 57 -20.75 5.30 6.61
N LEU A 58 -19.67 6.08 6.70
CA LEU A 58 -19.41 6.91 7.88
C LEU A 58 -20.46 8.03 8.02
N VAL A 59 -20.80 8.72 6.92
CA VAL A 59 -21.80 9.80 6.92
C VAL A 59 -23.20 9.28 7.26
N ILE A 60 -23.62 8.14 6.69
CA ILE A 60 -24.93 7.56 7.01
C ILE A 60 -25.00 7.15 8.50
N ILE A 61 -23.87 6.69 9.06
CA ILE A 61 -23.79 6.32 10.47
C ILE A 61 -23.93 7.53 11.40
N LEU A 62 -23.30 8.64 11.05
CA LEU A 62 -23.35 9.88 11.84
C LEU A 62 -24.72 10.57 11.74
N ARG A 63 -25.42 10.48 10.60
CA ARG A 63 -26.76 11.07 10.43
C ARG A 63 -27.86 10.33 11.19
N GLY A 64 -27.59 9.12 11.70
CA GLY A 64 -28.51 8.41 12.58
C GLY A 64 -29.76 7.83 11.89
N ASP A 65 -29.81 7.87 10.56
CA ASP A 65 -30.95 7.47 9.73
C ASP A 65 -30.91 5.95 9.42
N PHE A 66 -30.72 5.15 10.47
CA PHE A 66 -30.63 3.70 10.37
C PHE A 66 -32.02 3.09 10.36
N LYS A 67 -32.48 2.65 9.19
CA LYS A 67 -33.75 1.93 9.06
C LYS A 67 -33.64 0.48 9.52
N ASP A 68 -32.50 -0.19 9.30
CA ASP A 68 -32.25 -1.58 9.73
C ASP A 68 -30.75 -1.90 9.95
N ILE A 69 -30.44 -2.63 11.03
CA ILE A 69 -29.07 -3.00 11.45
C ILE A 69 -28.50 -4.12 10.55
N ASN A 70 -29.36 -5.05 10.13
CA ASN A 70 -28.98 -6.19 9.29
C ASN A 70 -28.49 -5.76 7.90
N GLU A 71 -29.12 -4.73 7.33
CA GLU A 71 -28.71 -4.18 6.04
C GLU A 71 -27.33 -3.50 6.15
N THR A 72 -27.10 -2.73 7.22
CA THR A 72 -25.82 -2.06 7.48
C THR A 72 -24.68 -3.08 7.62
N ARG A 73 -24.88 -4.16 8.38
CA ARG A 73 -23.87 -5.23 8.54
C ARG A 73 -23.50 -5.88 7.20
N ASN A 74 -24.47 -6.09 6.31
CA ASN A 74 -24.18 -6.64 4.99
C ASN A 74 -23.38 -5.65 4.12
N LYS A 75 -23.67 -4.35 4.19
CA LYS A 75 -22.86 -3.32 3.51
C LYS A 75 -21.41 -3.29 4.01
N LEU A 76 -21.20 -3.44 5.32
CA LEU A 76 -19.87 -3.48 5.93
C LEU A 76 -19.05 -4.69 5.48
N LYS A 77 -19.67 -5.87 5.31
CA LYS A 77 -18.95 -7.07 4.79
C LYS A 77 -18.29 -6.81 3.43
N TYR A 78 -18.89 -5.99 2.56
CA TYR A 78 -18.30 -5.66 1.26
C TYR A 78 -16.99 -4.88 1.40
N ILE A 79 -16.86 -4.01 2.40
CA ILE A 79 -15.62 -3.26 2.66
C ILE A 79 -14.47 -4.23 2.93
N LYS A 80 -14.69 -5.20 3.84
CA LYS A 80 -13.72 -6.25 4.14
C LYS A 80 -13.40 -7.13 2.92
N SER A 81 -14.42 -7.51 2.14
CA SER A 81 -14.24 -8.31 0.92
C SER A 81 -13.41 -7.58 -0.14
N LEU A 82 -13.67 -6.29 -0.35
CA LEU A 82 -12.90 -5.45 -1.28
C LEU A 82 -11.45 -5.26 -0.82
N GLY A 83 -11.21 -5.13 0.49
CA GLY A 83 -9.86 -5.10 1.05
C GLY A 83 -9.09 -6.42 0.78
N LEU A 84 -9.75 -7.56 0.96
CA LEU A 84 -9.18 -8.87 0.63
C LEU A 84 -8.89 -9.00 -0.87
N PHE A 85 -9.78 -8.50 -1.73
CA PHE A 85 -9.55 -8.47 -3.16
C PHE A 85 -8.29 -7.66 -3.51
N ALA A 86 -8.11 -6.47 -2.93
CA ALA A 86 -6.90 -5.65 -3.13
C ALA A 86 -5.62 -6.39 -2.69
N PHE A 87 -5.65 -7.12 -1.57
CA PHE A 87 -4.53 -7.95 -1.13
C PHE A 87 -4.22 -9.08 -2.12
N VAL A 88 -5.24 -9.81 -2.58
CA VAL A 88 -5.07 -10.89 -3.57
C VAL A 88 -4.51 -10.33 -4.88
N THR A 89 -5.00 -9.19 -5.36
CA THR A 89 -4.45 -8.52 -6.55
C THR A 89 -2.99 -8.10 -6.35
N GLY A 90 -2.64 -7.58 -5.17
CA GLY A 90 -1.24 -7.24 -4.84
C GLY A 90 -0.33 -8.47 -4.84
N PHE A 91 -0.81 -9.59 -4.32
CA PHE A 91 -0.10 -10.86 -4.33
C PHE A 91 0.03 -11.44 -5.75
N LEU A 92 -1.00 -11.31 -6.59
CA LEU A 92 -0.92 -11.69 -8.01
C LEU A 92 0.15 -10.88 -8.77
N GLY A 93 0.26 -9.58 -8.50
CA GLY A 93 1.31 -8.74 -9.07
C GLY A 93 2.72 -9.24 -8.72
N GLN A 94 2.94 -9.66 -7.47
CA GLN A 94 4.21 -10.28 -7.03
C GLN A 94 4.52 -11.55 -7.81
N LEU A 95 3.54 -12.44 -7.97
CA LEU A 95 3.72 -13.71 -8.67
C LEU A 95 4.07 -13.51 -10.14
N LEU A 96 3.45 -12.54 -10.80
CA LEU A 96 3.76 -12.19 -12.19
C LEU A 96 5.13 -11.54 -12.33
N GLY A 97 5.52 -10.67 -11.39
CA GLY A 97 6.86 -10.11 -11.34
C GLY A 97 7.94 -11.19 -11.18
N LEU A 98 7.67 -12.18 -10.34
CA LEU A 98 8.57 -13.32 -10.14
C LEU A 98 8.60 -14.25 -11.37
N PHE A 99 7.46 -14.50 -12.00
CA PHE A 99 7.36 -15.29 -13.22
C PHE A 99 8.22 -14.70 -14.34
N ASN A 100 8.13 -13.38 -14.56
CA ASN A 100 8.95 -12.69 -15.55
C ASN A 100 10.43 -12.73 -15.19
N ALA A 101 10.78 -12.58 -13.90
CA ALA A 101 12.16 -12.67 -13.46
C ALA A 101 12.75 -14.06 -13.74
N PHE A 102 12.03 -15.15 -13.43
CA PHE A 102 12.49 -16.50 -13.72
C PHE A 102 12.56 -16.81 -15.21
N SER A 103 11.62 -16.33 -16.02
CA SER A 103 11.68 -16.49 -17.48
C SER A 103 12.90 -15.79 -18.09
N ALA A 104 13.31 -14.64 -17.53
CA ALA A 104 14.53 -13.96 -17.95
C ALA A 104 15.80 -14.74 -17.56
N ILE A 105 15.78 -15.47 -16.44
CA ILE A 105 16.90 -16.32 -16.01
C ILE A 105 17.01 -17.56 -16.89
N GLU A 106 15.88 -18.18 -17.27
CA GLU A 106 15.87 -19.35 -18.15
C GLU A 106 16.49 -19.06 -19.53
N GLN A 107 16.32 -17.84 -20.04
CA GLN A 107 16.87 -17.42 -21.33
C GLN A 107 18.31 -16.88 -21.23
N ALA A 108 18.80 -16.59 -20.03
CA ALA A 108 20.12 -15.99 -19.82
C ALA A 108 21.14 -17.04 -19.35
N MET A 109 22.23 -17.19 -20.10
CA MET A 109 23.29 -18.17 -19.80
C MET A 109 24.15 -17.77 -18.59
N GLU A 110 24.27 -16.47 -18.31
CA GLU A 110 24.89 -15.93 -17.09
C GLU A 110 24.05 -14.80 -16.51
N ILE A 111 23.57 -15.00 -15.28
CA ILE A 111 22.87 -13.97 -14.50
C ILE A 111 23.73 -13.56 -13.31
N SER A 112 23.99 -12.26 -13.19
CA SER A 112 24.64 -11.74 -11.99
C SER A 112 23.63 -11.71 -10.83
N PRO A 113 23.96 -12.28 -9.64
CA PRO A 113 23.09 -12.23 -8.45
C PRO A 113 22.56 -10.84 -8.07
N PRO A 114 23.30 -9.72 -8.28
CA PRO A 114 22.81 -8.38 -7.98
C PRO A 114 21.57 -7.97 -8.79
N ILE A 115 21.45 -8.40 -10.05
CA ILE A 115 20.30 -8.03 -10.91
C ILE A 115 19.04 -8.73 -10.42
N LEU A 116 19.15 -10.02 -10.09
CA LEU A 116 18.04 -10.80 -9.55
C LEU A 116 17.54 -10.22 -8.20
N ALA A 117 18.48 -9.86 -7.32
CA ALA A 117 18.16 -9.22 -6.04
C ALA A 117 17.43 -7.88 -6.23
N GLY A 118 17.81 -7.09 -7.25
CA GLY A 118 17.11 -5.85 -7.61
C GLY A 118 15.67 -6.08 -8.05
N GLY A 119 15.42 -7.05 -8.92
CA GLY A 119 14.08 -7.39 -9.40
C GLY A 119 13.15 -7.91 -8.30
N LEU A 120 13.68 -8.78 -7.41
CA LEU A 120 12.94 -9.28 -6.25
C LEU A 120 12.57 -8.17 -5.27
N LYS A 121 13.50 -7.23 -5.01
CA LYS A 121 13.24 -6.08 -4.15
C LYS A 121 12.08 -5.23 -4.65
N ILE A 122 11.99 -5.00 -5.95
CA ILE A 122 10.92 -4.19 -6.55
C ILE A 122 9.59 -4.93 -6.50
N SER A 123 9.58 -6.23 -6.78
CA SER A 123 8.36 -7.03 -6.75
C SER A 123 7.66 -6.94 -5.38
N MET A 124 8.43 -6.99 -4.28
CA MET A 124 7.90 -6.98 -2.91
C MET A 124 7.16 -5.70 -2.51
N ILE A 125 7.31 -4.61 -3.28
CA ILE A 125 6.61 -3.36 -3.03
C ILE A 125 5.09 -3.53 -3.28
N THR A 126 4.72 -4.31 -4.30
CA THR A 126 3.32 -4.55 -4.68
C THR A 126 2.48 -5.24 -3.60
N PRO A 127 2.91 -6.36 -2.97
CA PRO A 127 2.17 -6.98 -1.88
C PRO A 127 2.19 -6.12 -0.61
N ILE A 128 3.25 -5.36 -0.34
CA ILE A 128 3.27 -4.39 0.78
C ILE A 128 2.15 -3.36 0.58
N TYR A 129 1.99 -2.84 -0.63
CA TYR A 129 0.91 -1.89 -0.94
C TYR A 129 -0.49 -2.53 -0.81
N GLY A 130 -0.66 -3.77 -1.28
CA GLY A 130 -1.91 -4.52 -1.11
C GLY A 130 -2.27 -4.76 0.37
N ILE A 131 -1.28 -5.10 1.20
CA ILE A 131 -1.47 -5.27 2.65
C ILE A 131 -1.83 -3.94 3.32
N LEU A 132 -1.20 -2.83 2.92
CA LEU A 132 -1.54 -1.50 3.45
C LEU A 132 -3.01 -1.14 3.19
N ILE A 133 -3.50 -1.38 1.98
CA ILE A 133 -4.92 -1.15 1.63
C ILE A 133 -5.84 -2.07 2.44
N LEU A 134 -5.49 -3.35 2.57
CA LEU A 134 -6.27 -4.32 3.35
C LEU A 134 -6.35 -3.89 4.82
N LEU A 135 -5.23 -3.50 5.42
CA LEU A 135 -5.15 -3.10 6.83
C LEU A 135 -5.92 -1.81 7.10
N PHE A 136 -5.92 -0.88 6.14
CA PHE A 136 -6.77 0.30 6.20
C PHE A 136 -8.26 -0.08 6.16
N SER A 137 -8.66 -0.95 5.22
CA SER A 137 -10.05 -1.41 5.04
C SER A 137 -10.60 -2.20 6.25
N TYR A 138 -9.97 -3.32 6.62
CA TYR A 138 -9.40 -3.47 7.95
C TYR A 138 -10.05 -2.77 9.16
N ILE A 139 -9.33 -1.74 9.58
CA ILE A 139 -9.61 -0.84 10.69
C ILE A 139 -10.95 -0.11 10.48
N PHE A 140 -11.23 0.38 9.27
CA PHE A 140 -12.49 1.06 8.98
C PHE A 140 -13.69 0.14 9.23
N TRP A 141 -13.63 -1.10 8.75
CA TRP A 141 -14.67 -2.09 8.95
C TRP A 141 -14.93 -2.35 10.44
N ILE A 142 -13.88 -2.52 11.25
CA ILE A 142 -14.01 -2.73 12.71
C ILE A 142 -14.66 -1.53 13.39
N ILE A 143 -14.21 -0.31 13.08
CA ILE A 143 -14.73 0.91 13.71
C ILE A 143 -16.23 1.07 13.38
N LEU A 144 -16.58 0.88 12.10
CA LEU A 144 -17.96 0.99 11.62
C LEU A 144 -18.86 -0.09 12.25
N ASP A 145 -18.39 -1.34 12.33
CA ASP A 145 -19.15 -2.44 12.95
C ASP A 145 -19.31 -2.24 14.46
N TYR A 146 -18.28 -1.77 15.15
CA TYR A 146 -18.34 -1.43 16.57
C TYR A 146 -19.36 -0.32 16.84
N MET A 147 -19.34 0.76 16.06
CA MET A 147 -20.30 1.87 16.17
C MET A 147 -21.74 1.41 15.88
N ALA A 148 -21.94 0.58 14.85
CA ALA A 148 -23.26 0.03 14.51
C ALA A 148 -23.79 -0.91 15.61
N SER A 149 -22.92 -1.75 16.19
CA SER A 149 -23.27 -2.68 17.27
C SER A 149 -23.69 -1.95 18.55
N ARG A 150 -23.00 -0.84 18.90
CA ARG A 150 -23.30 -0.07 20.12
C ARG A 150 -24.69 0.58 20.09
N ARG A 151 -25.21 0.92 18.91
CA ARG A 151 -26.53 1.55 18.75
C ARG A 151 -27.69 0.56 18.80
N ASN A 152 -27.42 -0.73 18.57
CA ASN A 152 -28.42 -1.80 18.68
C ASN A 152 -28.70 -2.17 20.16
N ASN A 153 -27.67 -2.19 21.01
CA ASN A 153 -27.83 -2.50 22.44
C ASN A 153 -28.46 -1.37 23.29
N GLY A 154 -28.83 -0.25 22.65
CA GLY A 154 -29.44 0.92 23.31
C GLY A 154 -30.93 1.10 23.02
N LYS A 155 -31.58 0.13 22.36
CA LYS A 155 -33.03 0.04 22.19
C LYS A 155 -33.56 -1.20 22.92
#